data_AF-A0A6A4Z2X1-F1
#
_entry.id   AF-A0A6A4Z2X1-F1
#
_cell.length_a   1.000
_cell.length_b   1.000
_cell.length_c   1.000
_cell.angle_alpha   90.00
_cell.angle_beta   90.00
_cell.angle_gamma   90.00
#
_symmetry.space_group_name_H-M   'P 1'
#
loop_
_entity.id
_entity.type
_entity.pdbx_description
1 polymer ?
#
loop_
_entity_poly.entity_id
_entity_poly.type
_entity_poly.pdbx_seq_one_letter_code
_entity_poly.pdbx_strand_id
1 'polypeptide(L)'
;MREPAARQIMLQPLPLDVAVTTLRANTLYENMYSIIPYCWVDLGRAYEMAHTAIRQQRCLKSQTANAAMYLEVLLRNVVTADLTQSNFGNQLNQTILTPLRSLPHGEAWVHALLNLMWPSIEDEVQLWQQHGLAYYMLQYENRFQYGIEDKVTIGSALGLTQPIKTNSIPYIYRDKSSWSTVNIHCGFWNDMTYSISYGATLVRAAPDAYETLGHNWDTMRNGPVRTVGIALVRSVLGPLLSLDTQLILPPPSLVALV
;
A
#
# COMPACT_ATOMS: atom_id res chain seq x y z
N MET A 1 -11.93 -24.30 7.08
CA MET A 1 -10.59 -24.12 6.48
C MET A 1 -9.93 -23.01 7.27
N ARG A 2 -8.88 -23.29 8.08
CA ARG A 2 -8.18 -22.24 8.83
C ARG A 2 -7.63 -21.24 7.82
N GLU A 3 -7.82 -19.95 8.06
CA GLU A 3 -7.22 -18.92 7.23
C GLU A 3 -5.69 -19.11 7.24
N PRO A 4 -4.99 -19.01 6.09
CA PRO A 4 -3.55 -19.27 6.07
C PRO A 4 -2.86 -18.35 7.08
N ALA A 5 -1.95 -18.90 7.90
CA ALA A 5 -1.22 -18.14 8.94
C ALA A 5 -0.64 -16.82 8.41
N ALA A 6 -0.24 -16.80 7.14
CA ALA A 6 0.25 -15.60 6.46
C ALA A 6 -0.74 -14.41 6.44
N ARG A 7 -2.04 -14.67 6.21
CA ARG A 7 -3.05 -13.59 6.26
C ARG A 7 -3.28 -13.10 7.67
N GLN A 8 -3.25 -14.00 8.66
CA GLN A 8 -3.40 -13.60 10.06
C GLN A 8 -2.25 -12.72 10.55
N ILE A 9 -1.05 -12.88 9.99
CA ILE A 9 0.11 -12.04 10.31
C ILE A 9 0.02 -10.71 9.54
N MET A 10 -0.13 -10.74 8.23
CA MET A 10 -0.03 -9.54 7.38
C MET A 10 -1.25 -8.60 7.45
N LEU A 11 -2.42 -9.10 7.86
CA LEU A 11 -3.66 -8.32 7.99
C LEU A 11 -3.97 -7.95 9.46
N GLN A 12 -2.96 -8.00 10.32
CA GLN A 12 -3.00 -7.49 11.68
C GLN A 12 -1.92 -6.40 11.85
N PRO A 13 -1.99 -5.55 12.88
CA PRO A 13 -0.98 -4.54 13.14
C PRO A 13 0.41 -5.17 13.32
N LEU A 14 1.32 -4.90 12.38
CA LEU A 14 2.72 -5.33 12.45
C LEU A 14 3.59 -4.29 13.16
N PRO A 15 4.59 -4.74 13.95
CA PRO A 15 5.67 -3.89 14.42
C PRO A 15 6.40 -3.19 13.25
N LEU A 16 6.85 -1.96 13.49
CA LEU A 16 7.45 -1.13 12.44
C LEU A 16 8.79 -1.69 11.93
N ASP A 17 9.60 -2.27 12.80
CA ASP A 17 10.88 -2.90 12.46
C ASP A 17 10.67 -4.12 11.53
N VAL A 18 9.64 -4.92 11.82
CA VAL A 18 9.23 -6.04 10.95
C VAL A 18 8.76 -5.52 9.59
N ALA A 19 7.98 -4.42 9.58
CA ALA A 19 7.51 -3.81 8.34
C ALA A 19 8.67 -3.26 7.48
N VAL A 20 9.59 -2.49 8.07
CA VAL A 20 10.80 -1.98 7.40
C VAL A 20 11.62 -3.14 6.82
N THR A 21 11.87 -4.17 7.62
CA THR A 21 12.63 -5.36 7.19
C THR A 21 11.93 -6.05 6.01
N THR A 22 10.61 -6.20 6.09
CA THR A 22 9.81 -6.84 5.04
C THR A 22 9.82 -6.04 3.74
N LEU A 23 9.62 -4.72 3.81
CA LEU A 23 9.63 -3.83 2.65
C LEU A 23 10.98 -3.86 1.94
N ARG A 24 12.09 -3.79 2.70
CA ARG A 24 13.47 -3.81 2.16
C ARG A 24 13.89 -5.18 1.62
N ALA A 25 13.26 -6.26 2.08
CA ALA A 25 13.51 -7.61 1.57
C ALA A 25 12.88 -7.85 0.19
N ASN A 26 11.90 -7.04 -0.20
CA ASN A 26 11.16 -7.17 -1.45
C ASN A 26 11.63 -6.15 -2.50
N THR A 27 11.50 -6.52 -3.77
CA THR A 27 11.64 -5.57 -4.89
C THR A 27 10.50 -4.55 -4.91
N LEU A 28 10.68 -3.43 -5.60
CA LEU A 28 9.56 -2.49 -5.83
C LEU A 28 8.38 -3.18 -6.50
N TYR A 29 8.65 -4.09 -7.44
CA TYR A 29 7.62 -4.85 -8.15
C TYR A 29 6.73 -5.66 -7.20
N GLU A 30 7.32 -6.40 -6.27
CA GLU A 30 6.58 -7.21 -5.29
C GLU A 30 5.80 -6.33 -4.32
N ASN A 31 6.43 -5.28 -3.79
CA ASN A 31 5.77 -4.37 -2.88
C ASN A 31 4.58 -3.64 -3.53
N MET A 32 4.65 -3.33 -4.83
CA MET A 32 3.59 -2.65 -5.57
C MET A 32 2.29 -3.46 -5.65
N TYR A 33 2.36 -4.79 -5.51
CA TYR A 33 1.18 -5.65 -5.48
C TYR A 33 0.54 -5.79 -4.09
N SER A 34 1.08 -5.11 -3.07
CA SER A 34 0.35 -4.89 -1.83
C SER A 34 -0.85 -3.99 -2.10
N ILE A 35 -2.06 -4.47 -1.85
CA ILE A 35 -3.28 -3.67 -2.05
C ILE A 35 -3.40 -2.69 -0.89
N ILE A 36 -2.85 -1.50 -1.10
CA ILE A 36 -2.90 -0.39 -0.15
C ILE A 36 -3.57 0.80 -0.83
N PRO A 37 -4.71 1.27 -0.30
CA PRO A 37 -5.31 2.53 -0.70
C PRO A 37 -4.63 3.68 0.06
N TYR A 38 -3.45 4.11 -0.40
CA TYR A 38 -2.70 5.17 0.25
C TYR A 38 -3.55 6.43 0.48
N CYS A 39 -3.28 7.12 1.59
CA CYS A 39 -3.94 8.35 1.98
C CYS A 39 -3.03 9.57 1.78
N TRP A 40 -1.71 9.39 1.97
CA TRP A 40 -0.72 10.44 1.82
C TRP A 40 0.49 9.96 1.05
N VAL A 41 1.11 10.88 0.31
CA VAL A 41 2.40 10.60 -0.33
C VAL A 41 3.53 10.65 0.70
N ASP A 42 3.54 11.64 1.57
CA ASP A 42 4.62 11.94 2.51
C ASP A 42 4.25 11.67 3.98
N LEU A 43 5.25 11.40 4.82
CA LEU A 43 5.11 11.22 6.28
C LEU A 43 4.55 12.46 6.98
N GLY A 44 4.76 13.64 6.40
CA GLY A 44 4.24 14.93 6.89
C GLY A 44 2.75 15.15 6.62
N ARG A 45 2.13 14.32 5.77
CA ARG A 45 0.75 14.46 5.28
C ARG A 45 0.50 15.76 4.50
N ALA A 46 1.54 16.35 3.93
CA ALA A 46 1.42 17.55 3.10
C ALA A 46 0.73 17.27 1.76
N TYR A 47 0.90 16.06 1.23
CA TYR A 47 0.38 15.66 -0.08
C TYR A 47 -0.63 14.53 0.07
N GLU A 48 -1.90 14.86 -0.10
CA GLU A 48 -3.00 13.90 -0.02
C GLU A 48 -3.19 13.14 -1.34
N MET A 49 -3.60 11.86 -1.27
CA MET A 49 -3.78 11.01 -2.45
C MET A 49 -4.98 10.05 -2.41
N ALA A 50 -5.81 10.07 -1.36
CA ALA A 50 -7.00 9.20 -1.35
C ALA A 50 -7.95 9.53 -2.51
N HIS A 51 -8.63 8.52 -3.05
CA HIS A 51 -9.54 8.66 -4.20
C HIS A 51 -10.65 9.70 -4.05
N THR A 52 -11.13 9.97 -2.83
CA THR A 52 -12.21 10.94 -2.61
C THR A 52 -11.95 11.79 -1.37
N ALA A 53 -12.47 13.02 -1.37
CA ALA A 53 -12.34 13.93 -0.22
C ALA A 53 -12.94 13.31 1.05
N ILE A 54 -14.06 12.58 0.92
CA ILE A 54 -14.70 11.89 2.05
C ILE A 54 -13.77 10.79 2.61
N ARG A 55 -13.13 10.01 1.74
CA ARG A 55 -12.15 9.00 2.17
C ARG A 55 -10.93 9.66 2.81
N GLN A 56 -10.43 10.76 2.26
CA GLN A 56 -9.30 11.51 2.81
C GLN A 56 -9.60 11.99 4.25
N GLN A 57 -10.79 12.54 4.49
CA GLN A 57 -11.24 12.92 5.83
C GLN A 57 -11.34 11.71 6.78
N ARG A 58 -11.74 10.55 6.27
CA ARG A 58 -11.73 9.31 7.06
C ARG A 58 -10.31 8.86 7.39
N CYS A 59 -9.36 8.96 6.45
CA CYS A 59 -7.95 8.69 6.70
C CYS A 59 -7.43 9.55 7.86
N LEU A 60 -7.69 10.86 7.84
CA LEU A 60 -7.28 11.79 8.91
C LEU A 60 -7.84 11.40 10.30
N LYS A 61 -9.03 10.78 10.34
CA LYS A 61 -9.68 10.38 11.60
C LYS A 61 -9.14 9.06 12.18
N SER A 62 -8.77 8.10 11.34
CA SER A 62 -8.52 6.72 11.82
C SER A 62 -7.27 6.03 11.29
N GLN A 63 -6.57 6.63 10.32
CA GLN A 63 -5.45 5.99 9.62
C GLN A 63 -4.10 6.67 9.84
N THR A 64 -4.05 7.75 10.63
CA THR A 64 -2.82 8.53 10.84
C THR A 64 -1.69 7.73 11.49
N ALA A 65 -2.01 6.76 12.35
CA ALA A 65 -1.03 5.90 13.01
C ALA A 65 -0.60 4.67 12.17
N ASN A 66 -1.28 4.39 11.05
CA ASN A 66 -0.98 3.23 10.20
C ASN A 66 0.05 3.61 9.13
N ALA A 67 1.28 3.16 9.28
CA ALA A 67 2.40 3.41 8.36
C ALA A 67 2.09 2.97 6.92
N ALA A 68 1.29 1.92 6.72
CA ALA A 68 0.93 1.45 5.39
C ALA A 68 0.20 2.51 4.55
N MET A 69 -0.47 3.48 5.17
CA MET A 69 -1.28 4.49 4.48
C MET A 69 -0.46 5.64 3.88
N TYR A 70 0.87 5.60 4.07
CA TYR A 70 1.82 6.59 3.62
C TYR A 70 2.70 6.00 2.51
N LEU A 71 2.66 6.56 1.32
CA LEU A 71 3.46 6.03 0.21
C LEU A 71 4.97 6.16 0.48
N GLU A 72 5.40 7.21 1.16
CA GLU A 72 6.79 7.44 1.55
C GLU A 72 7.39 6.26 2.32
N VAL A 73 6.59 5.57 3.15
CA VAL A 73 7.02 4.35 3.85
C VAL A 73 7.52 3.29 2.88
N LEU A 74 6.80 3.07 1.78
CA LEU A 74 7.26 2.18 0.72
C LEU A 74 8.49 2.76 -0.01
N LEU A 75 8.39 4.02 -0.47
CA LEU A 75 9.40 4.62 -1.34
C LEU A 75 10.78 4.74 -0.67
N ARG A 76 10.83 4.95 0.64
CA ARG A 76 12.08 4.99 1.42
C ARG A 76 12.70 3.62 1.63
N ASN A 77 11.95 2.54 1.43
CA ASN A 77 12.34 1.16 1.75
C ASN A 77 12.42 0.25 0.53
N VAL A 78 12.58 0.84 -0.65
CA VAL A 78 12.91 0.15 -1.90
C VAL A 78 14.25 0.65 -2.44
N VAL A 79 14.90 -0.18 -3.26
CA VAL A 79 16.19 0.18 -3.87
C VAL A 79 16.00 1.33 -4.85
N THR A 80 16.83 2.36 -4.78
CA THR A 80 16.73 3.56 -5.64
C THR A 80 16.79 3.23 -7.15
N ALA A 81 17.54 2.19 -7.53
CA ALA A 81 17.57 1.71 -8.91
C ALA A 81 16.17 1.26 -9.38
N ASP A 82 15.39 0.57 -8.55
CA ASP A 82 14.02 0.18 -8.90
C ASP A 82 13.11 1.40 -9.10
N LEU A 83 13.26 2.44 -8.27
CA LEU A 83 12.49 3.69 -8.40
C LEU A 83 12.80 4.46 -9.69
N THR A 84 14.02 4.33 -10.22
CA THR A 84 14.49 5.13 -11.37
C THR A 84 14.49 4.36 -12.69
N GLN A 85 14.58 3.03 -12.66
CA GLN A 85 14.82 2.21 -13.85
C GLN A 85 13.70 1.21 -14.14
N SER A 86 12.81 0.92 -13.18
CA SER A 86 11.71 -0.03 -13.39
C SER A 86 10.48 0.61 -14.04
N ASN A 87 9.59 -0.22 -14.59
CA ASN A 87 8.30 0.23 -15.11
C ASN A 87 7.45 0.91 -14.04
N PHE A 88 7.42 0.37 -12.82
CA PHE A 88 6.70 1.01 -11.71
C PHE A 88 7.37 2.29 -11.26
N GLY A 89 8.72 2.36 -11.30
CA GLY A 89 9.46 3.60 -11.09
C GLY A 89 9.05 4.69 -12.08
N ASN A 90 8.93 4.35 -13.37
CA ASN A 90 8.44 5.28 -14.40
C ASN A 90 7.00 5.74 -14.13
N GLN A 91 6.11 4.83 -13.73
CA GLN A 91 4.71 5.18 -13.41
C GLN A 91 4.61 6.09 -12.17
N LEU A 92 5.38 5.79 -11.12
CA LEU A 92 5.52 6.65 -9.93
C LEU A 92 6.04 8.04 -10.31
N ASN A 93 7.06 8.07 -11.17
CA ASN A 93 7.65 9.33 -11.61
C ASN A 93 6.64 10.20 -12.38
N GLN A 94 5.85 9.61 -13.27
CA GLN A 94 4.83 10.32 -14.05
C GLN A 94 3.65 10.78 -13.19
N THR A 95 3.13 9.90 -12.33
CA THR A 95 1.86 10.14 -11.63
C THR A 95 2.01 10.84 -10.29
N ILE A 96 3.20 10.83 -9.69
CA ILE A 96 3.43 11.37 -8.34
C ILE A 96 4.67 12.26 -8.30
N LEU A 97 5.87 11.75 -8.63
CA LEU A 97 7.10 12.53 -8.37
C LEU A 97 7.16 13.79 -9.23
N THR A 98 6.84 13.72 -10.52
CA THR A 98 6.84 14.88 -11.41
C THR A 98 5.80 15.93 -11.00
N PRO A 99 4.52 15.57 -10.75
CA PRO A 99 3.52 16.51 -10.22
C PRO A 99 3.95 17.17 -8.90
N LEU A 100 4.57 16.42 -7.98
CA LEU A 100 5.04 16.96 -6.70
C LEU A 100 6.07 18.09 -6.86
N ARG A 101 6.91 18.05 -7.90
CA ARG A 101 7.92 19.10 -8.14
C ARG A 101 7.30 20.49 -8.34
N SER A 102 6.05 20.54 -8.78
CA SER A 102 5.30 21.80 -8.95
C SER A 102 4.64 22.31 -7.66
N LEU A 103 4.60 21.50 -6.59
CA LEU A 103 3.97 21.83 -5.33
C LEU A 103 4.97 22.41 -4.32
N PRO A 104 4.49 23.18 -3.32
CA PRO A 104 5.35 23.71 -2.25
C PRO A 104 6.15 22.59 -1.58
N HIS A 105 7.46 22.79 -1.44
CA HIS A 105 8.44 21.84 -0.86
C HIS A 105 8.61 20.50 -1.60
N GLY A 106 7.89 20.26 -2.70
CA GLY A 106 7.87 18.94 -3.34
C GLY A 106 9.15 18.61 -4.11
N GLU A 107 9.78 19.57 -4.79
CA GLU A 107 11.09 19.37 -5.43
C GLU A 107 12.15 18.92 -4.41
N ALA A 108 12.20 19.57 -3.25
CA ALA A 108 13.14 19.23 -2.18
C ALA A 108 12.86 17.83 -1.61
N TRP A 109 11.59 17.47 -1.42
CA TRP A 109 11.18 16.14 -0.97
C TRP A 109 11.56 15.05 -1.99
N VAL A 110 11.29 15.26 -3.29
CA VAL A 110 11.66 14.32 -4.36
C VAL A 110 13.18 14.15 -4.44
N HIS A 111 13.93 15.25 -4.34
CA HIS A 111 15.39 15.20 -4.34
C HIS A 111 15.93 14.43 -3.12
N ALA A 112 15.37 14.66 -1.92
CA ALA A 112 15.76 13.94 -0.72
C ALA A 112 15.46 12.43 -0.83
N LEU A 113 14.30 12.06 -1.38
CA LEU A 113 13.92 10.67 -1.59
C LEU A 113 14.86 9.94 -2.56
N LEU A 114 15.18 10.56 -3.71
CA LEU A 114 16.01 9.92 -4.73
C LEU A 114 17.49 9.80 -4.33
N ASN A 115 17.96 10.64 -3.40
CA ASN A 115 19.32 10.56 -2.86
C ASN A 115 19.39 9.82 -1.52
N LEU A 116 18.28 9.22 -1.06
CA LEU A 116 18.25 8.51 0.20
C LEU A 116 19.13 7.26 0.12
N MET A 117 20.14 7.22 0.99
CA MET A 117 20.77 5.97 1.37
C MET A 117 19.97 5.37 2.53
N TRP A 118 19.69 4.08 2.48
CA TRP A 118 18.94 3.42 3.54
C TRP A 118 19.62 3.63 4.89
N PRO A 119 18.95 4.30 5.85
CA PRO A 119 19.47 4.39 7.20
C PRO A 119 19.34 3.02 7.88
N SER A 120 19.83 2.89 9.12
CA SER A 120 19.58 1.66 9.88
C SER A 120 18.08 1.41 10.03
N ILE A 121 17.69 0.16 10.33
CA ILE A 121 16.28 -0.16 10.58
C ILE A 121 15.77 0.65 11.79
N GLU A 122 16.59 0.81 12.82
CA GLU A 122 16.27 1.58 14.02
C GLU A 122 16.00 3.05 13.70
N ASP A 123 16.87 3.70 12.90
CA ASP A 123 16.70 5.10 12.51
C ASP A 123 15.43 5.32 11.66
N GLU A 124 15.12 4.39 10.74
CA GLU A 124 13.92 4.47 9.91
C GLU A 124 12.65 4.31 10.77
N VAL A 125 12.65 3.36 11.72
CA VAL A 125 11.56 3.18 12.68
C VAL A 125 11.40 4.41 13.56
N GLN A 126 12.51 4.99 14.04
CA GLN A 126 12.48 6.20 14.86
C GLN A 126 11.88 7.38 14.09
N LEU A 127 12.24 7.55 12.81
CA LEU A 127 11.63 8.56 11.94
C LEU A 127 10.12 8.35 11.84
N TRP A 128 9.66 7.14 11.57
CA TRP A 128 8.23 6.84 11.48
C TRP A 128 7.49 7.16 12.78
N GLN A 129 8.08 6.81 13.93
CA GLN A 129 7.53 7.10 15.25
C GLN A 129 7.48 8.62 15.54
N GLN A 130 8.49 9.38 15.12
CA GLN A 130 8.48 10.86 15.22
C GLN A 130 7.33 11.48 14.42
N HIS A 131 6.91 10.84 13.33
CA HIS A 131 5.74 11.22 12.55
C HIS A 131 4.41 10.65 13.10
N GLY A 132 4.43 9.98 14.26
CA GLY A 132 3.25 9.45 14.93
C GLY A 132 2.73 8.13 14.37
N LEU A 133 3.54 7.44 13.55
CA LEU A 133 3.23 6.11 13.06
C LEU A 133 3.50 5.08 14.16
N ALA A 134 2.59 4.12 14.33
CA ALA A 134 2.63 3.16 15.43
C ALA A 134 2.67 1.71 14.95
N TYR A 135 2.04 1.40 13.82
CA TYR A 135 1.98 0.05 13.27
C TYR A 135 1.89 0.09 11.75
N TYR A 136 2.16 -1.05 11.11
CA TYR A 136 1.94 -1.24 9.69
C TYR A 136 0.85 -2.30 9.50
N MET A 137 -0.26 -1.96 8.83
CA MET A 137 -1.34 -2.90 8.59
C MET A 137 -1.94 -2.71 7.19
N LEU A 138 -1.97 -3.81 6.44
CA LEU A 138 -2.58 -3.87 5.11
C LEU A 138 -4.11 -3.99 5.20
N GLN A 139 -4.80 -3.62 4.12
CA GLN A 139 -6.25 -3.86 4.01
C GLN A 139 -6.56 -5.29 3.57
N TYR A 140 -7.72 -5.78 3.96
CA TYR A 140 -8.17 -7.11 3.54
C TYR A 140 -8.42 -7.15 2.03
N GLU A 141 -7.83 -8.15 1.39
CA GLU A 141 -7.98 -8.42 -0.03
C GLU A 141 -8.02 -9.93 -0.29
N ASN A 142 -8.54 -10.32 -1.46
CA ASN A 142 -8.63 -11.74 -1.85
C ASN A 142 -8.06 -12.05 -3.25
N ARG A 143 -7.31 -11.11 -3.82
CA ARG A 143 -6.50 -11.27 -5.02
C ARG A 143 -5.26 -12.13 -4.75
N PHE A 144 -4.57 -11.90 -3.65
CA PHE A 144 -3.28 -12.53 -3.34
C PHE A 144 -3.36 -13.35 -2.06
N GLN A 145 -2.57 -14.42 -2.02
CA GLN A 145 -2.14 -15.07 -0.79
C GLN A 145 -0.73 -14.56 -0.51
N TYR A 146 -0.55 -13.91 0.64
CA TYR A 146 0.77 -13.52 1.11
C TYR A 146 1.65 -14.76 1.30
N GLY A 147 2.86 -14.70 0.76
CA GLY A 147 3.88 -15.71 0.99
C GLY A 147 4.65 -15.44 2.28
N ILE A 148 5.12 -16.49 2.94
CA ILE A 148 6.02 -16.41 4.10
C ILE A 148 7.13 -17.42 3.89
N GLU A 149 8.38 -17.00 4.10
CA GLU A 149 9.52 -17.91 4.15
C GLU A 149 10.33 -17.67 5.43
N ASP A 150 10.40 -18.67 6.30
CA ASP A 150 11.28 -18.64 7.48
C ASP A 150 12.60 -19.35 7.13
N LYS A 151 13.72 -18.73 7.49
CA LYS A 151 15.07 -19.22 7.18
C LYS A 151 15.95 -19.21 8.42
N VAL A 152 16.72 -20.27 8.60
CA VAL A 152 17.81 -20.35 9.59
C VAL A 152 19.12 -20.41 8.84
N THR A 153 20.04 -19.49 9.14
CA THR A 153 21.38 -19.46 8.53
C THR A 153 22.36 -20.24 9.40
N ILE A 154 22.96 -21.29 8.85
CA ILE A 154 24.02 -22.06 9.51
C ILE A 154 25.37 -21.54 9.06
N GLY A 155 26.19 -21.11 10.02
CA GLY A 155 27.59 -20.75 9.80
C GLY A 155 28.51 -21.93 10.06
N SER A 156 29.37 -22.26 9.10
CA SER A 156 30.46 -23.23 9.26
C SER A 156 31.68 -22.57 9.91
N ALA A 157 32.49 -23.35 10.61
CA ALA A 157 33.80 -22.93 11.14
C ALA A 157 34.78 -22.47 10.04
N LEU A 158 34.50 -22.78 8.77
CA LEU A 158 35.26 -22.33 7.60
C LEU A 158 34.80 -20.97 7.05
N GLY A 159 33.86 -20.29 7.73
CA GLY A 159 33.31 -18.99 7.29
C GLY A 159 32.24 -19.08 6.20
N LEU A 160 31.81 -20.29 5.81
CA LEU A 160 30.70 -20.49 4.87
C LEU A 160 29.36 -20.37 5.58
N THR A 161 28.44 -19.58 5.05
CA THR A 161 27.06 -19.45 5.56
C THR A 161 26.08 -20.06 4.58
N GLN A 162 25.20 -20.95 5.05
CA GLN A 162 24.15 -21.54 4.25
C GLN A 162 22.76 -21.31 4.88
N PRO A 163 21.83 -20.65 4.18
CA PRO A 163 20.45 -20.53 4.64
C PRO A 163 19.66 -21.81 4.38
N ILE A 164 18.94 -22.29 5.38
CA ILE A 164 18.01 -23.42 5.29
C ILE A 164 16.60 -22.89 5.55
N LYS A 165 15.66 -23.16 4.62
CA LYS A 165 14.25 -22.81 4.79
C LYS A 165 13.60 -23.75 5.80
N THR A 166 13.03 -23.21 6.88
CA THR A 166 12.35 -23.98 7.92
C THR A 166 10.84 -24.02 7.73
N ASN A 167 10.28 -23.02 7.06
CA ASN A 167 8.85 -22.94 6.74
C ASN A 167 8.65 -22.15 5.45
N SER A 168 7.64 -22.50 4.66
CA SER A 168 7.36 -21.85 3.38
C SER A 168 5.88 -21.92 3.03
N ILE A 169 5.21 -20.78 3.01
CA ILE A 169 3.89 -20.59 2.43
C ILE A 169 4.10 -19.85 1.10
N PRO A 170 3.74 -20.43 -0.04
CA PRO A 170 3.97 -19.79 -1.32
C PRO A 170 3.05 -18.58 -1.52
N TYR A 171 3.56 -17.58 -2.22
CA TYR A 171 2.74 -16.53 -2.81
C TYR A 171 1.89 -17.11 -3.94
N ILE A 172 0.58 -16.91 -3.89
CA ILE A 172 -0.36 -17.37 -4.92
C ILE A 172 -1.28 -16.20 -5.29
N TYR A 173 -1.47 -15.96 -6.58
CA TYR A 173 -2.45 -14.99 -7.05
C TYR A 173 -3.67 -15.71 -7.64
N ARG A 174 -4.86 -15.16 -7.39
CA ARG A 174 -6.09 -15.59 -8.06
C ARG A 174 -6.19 -14.96 -9.45
N ASP A 175 -6.97 -15.56 -10.33
CA ASP A 175 -7.29 -14.95 -11.63
C ASP A 175 -8.08 -13.65 -11.48
N LYS A 176 -7.99 -12.78 -12.50
CA LYS A 176 -8.65 -11.45 -12.47
C LYS A 176 -10.17 -11.58 -12.36
N SER A 177 -10.74 -12.60 -12.98
CA SER A 177 -12.17 -12.93 -12.89
C SER A 177 -12.61 -13.35 -11.48
N SER A 178 -11.69 -13.85 -10.66
CA SER A 178 -11.97 -14.35 -9.30
C SER A 178 -11.63 -13.34 -8.20
N TRP A 179 -11.19 -12.13 -8.57
CA TRP A 179 -10.86 -11.06 -7.62
C TRP A 179 -12.11 -10.23 -7.29
N SER A 180 -12.84 -10.63 -6.24
CA SER A 180 -14.07 -9.93 -5.84
C SER A 180 -13.82 -8.66 -5.01
N THR A 181 -12.72 -8.59 -4.26
CA THR A 181 -12.36 -7.41 -3.46
C THR A 181 -11.90 -6.22 -4.31
N VAL A 182 -11.77 -6.37 -5.63
CA VAL A 182 -11.35 -5.30 -6.54
C VAL A 182 -12.26 -4.08 -6.52
N ASN A 183 -13.52 -4.25 -6.12
CA ASN A 183 -14.49 -3.17 -6.01
C ASN A 183 -14.37 -2.37 -4.70
N ILE A 184 -13.59 -2.87 -3.73
CA ILE A 184 -13.22 -2.12 -2.52
C ILE A 184 -12.09 -1.15 -2.85
N HIS A 185 -11.02 -1.69 -3.44
CA HIS A 185 -9.87 -0.98 -3.98
C HIS A 185 -9.25 -1.81 -5.10
N CYS A 186 -8.92 -1.19 -6.23
CA CYS A 186 -8.36 -1.90 -7.38
C CYS A 186 -6.82 -1.94 -7.38
N GLY A 187 -6.17 -1.52 -6.29
CA GLY A 187 -4.73 -1.59 -6.14
C GLY A 187 -4.01 -0.42 -6.80
N PHE A 188 -2.97 0.06 -6.13
CA PHE A 188 -2.27 1.30 -6.48
C PHE A 188 -1.64 1.27 -7.89
N TRP A 189 -1.25 0.10 -8.40
CA TRP A 189 -0.76 -0.05 -9.78
C TRP A 189 -1.84 0.26 -10.84
N ASN A 190 -3.10 -0.07 -10.56
CA ASN A 190 -4.21 0.28 -11.45
C ASN A 190 -4.50 1.78 -11.36
N ASP A 191 -4.40 2.38 -10.18
CA ASP A 191 -4.60 3.82 -10.00
C ASP A 191 -3.57 4.63 -10.79
N MET A 192 -2.30 4.21 -10.78
CA MET A 192 -1.26 4.80 -11.63
C MET A 192 -1.58 4.61 -13.12
N THR A 193 -2.00 3.41 -13.54
CA THR A 193 -2.35 3.12 -14.94
C THR A 193 -3.53 3.96 -15.42
N TYR A 194 -4.57 4.11 -14.60
CA TYR A 194 -5.71 4.98 -14.90
C TYR A 194 -5.26 6.44 -14.99
N SER A 195 -4.48 6.91 -14.03
CA SER A 195 -3.99 8.30 -14.03
C SER A 195 -3.20 8.61 -15.29
N ILE A 196 -2.29 7.73 -15.70
CA ILE A 196 -1.55 7.87 -16.98
C ILE A 196 -2.50 7.91 -18.18
N SER A 197 -3.49 7.01 -18.22
CA SER A 197 -4.43 6.91 -19.35
C SER A 197 -5.31 8.14 -19.50
N TYR A 198 -5.61 8.84 -18.40
CA TYR A 198 -6.42 10.05 -18.38
C TYR A 198 -5.59 11.35 -18.33
N GLY A 199 -4.25 11.26 -18.39
CA GLY A 199 -3.37 12.43 -18.26
C GLY A 199 -3.50 13.13 -16.90
N ALA A 200 -3.77 12.35 -15.86
CA ALA A 200 -4.00 12.82 -14.50
C ALA A 200 -2.84 12.45 -13.55
N THR A 201 -2.82 13.07 -12.37
CA THR A 201 -1.97 12.69 -11.24
C THR A 201 -2.78 12.12 -10.07
N LEU A 202 -2.10 11.31 -9.25
CA LEU A 202 -2.62 10.76 -8.00
C LEU A 202 -2.52 11.75 -6.82
N VAL A 203 -1.80 12.87 -6.98
CA VAL A 203 -1.65 13.88 -5.94
C VAL A 203 -2.83 14.85 -5.99
N ARG A 204 -3.68 14.87 -4.96
CA ARG A 204 -4.94 15.64 -4.95
C ARG A 204 -4.74 17.15 -5.08
N ALA A 205 -3.65 17.68 -4.54
CA ALA A 205 -3.36 19.11 -4.52
C ALA A 205 -2.85 19.65 -5.88
N ALA A 206 -2.49 18.76 -6.81
CA ALA A 206 -2.01 19.14 -8.12
C ALA A 206 -3.17 19.57 -9.05
N PRO A 207 -2.93 20.51 -9.99
CA PRO A 207 -3.98 21.05 -10.86
C PRO A 207 -4.58 20.00 -11.81
N ASP A 208 -3.82 18.97 -12.15
CA ASP A 208 -4.16 17.83 -13.00
C ASP A 208 -4.58 16.58 -12.20
N ALA A 209 -4.95 16.74 -10.93
CA ALA A 209 -5.45 15.63 -10.13
C ALA A 209 -6.68 14.98 -10.76
N TYR A 210 -6.82 13.66 -10.60
CA TYR A 210 -7.89 12.85 -11.19
C TYR A 210 -9.30 13.44 -10.99
N GLU A 211 -9.63 13.84 -9.75
CA GLU A 211 -10.94 14.45 -9.45
C GLU A 211 -11.07 15.88 -10.02
N THR A 212 -9.97 16.66 -10.08
CA THR A 212 -9.96 18.03 -10.61
C THR A 212 -10.24 18.07 -12.11
N LEU A 213 -9.79 17.05 -12.85
CA LEU A 213 -10.11 16.85 -14.26
C LEU A 213 -11.56 16.37 -14.50
N GLY A 214 -12.36 16.20 -13.44
CA GLY A 214 -13.75 15.75 -13.52
C GLY A 214 -13.91 14.24 -13.63
N HIS A 215 -12.83 13.47 -13.44
CA HIS A 215 -12.91 12.01 -13.43
C HIS A 215 -13.36 11.51 -12.05
N ASN A 216 -14.11 10.40 -12.05
CA ASN A 216 -14.62 9.78 -10.84
C ASN A 216 -14.15 8.33 -10.76
N TRP A 217 -13.40 8.00 -9.71
CA TRP A 217 -12.78 6.70 -9.51
C TRP A 217 -13.77 5.53 -9.58
N ASP A 218 -14.97 5.69 -9.04
CA ASP A 218 -16.01 4.65 -9.09
C ASP A 218 -16.56 4.49 -10.51
N THR A 219 -17.12 5.56 -11.09
CA THR A 219 -17.87 5.43 -12.34
C THR A 219 -17.00 5.25 -13.58
N MET A 220 -15.74 5.71 -13.56
CA MET A 220 -14.82 5.50 -14.68
C MET A 220 -14.48 4.02 -14.85
N ARG A 221 -14.37 3.28 -13.75
CA ARG A 221 -14.09 1.84 -13.77
C ARG A 221 -15.36 0.99 -13.83
N ASN A 222 -16.31 1.25 -12.94
CA ASN A 222 -17.48 0.38 -12.74
C ASN A 222 -18.68 0.81 -13.60
N GLY A 223 -18.57 1.93 -14.30
CA GLY A 223 -19.65 2.53 -15.07
C GLY A 223 -20.72 3.20 -14.20
N PRO A 224 -21.63 3.95 -14.82
CA PRO A 224 -22.74 4.62 -14.14
C PRO A 224 -23.88 3.65 -13.77
N VAL A 225 -23.61 2.33 -13.73
CA VAL A 225 -24.62 1.27 -13.56
C VAL A 225 -25.55 1.58 -12.38
N ARG A 226 -26.86 1.44 -12.62
CA ARG A 226 -27.94 1.79 -11.67
C ARG A 226 -28.78 0.57 -11.30
N THR A 227 -28.15 -0.49 -10.79
CA THR A 227 -28.94 -1.51 -10.08
C THR A 227 -29.35 -0.99 -8.71
N VAL A 228 -30.43 -1.52 -8.13
CA VAL A 228 -30.86 -1.16 -6.77
C VAL A 228 -29.73 -1.43 -5.77
N GLY A 229 -29.00 -2.54 -5.93
CA GLY A 229 -27.87 -2.89 -5.05
C GLY A 229 -26.74 -1.88 -5.09
N ILE A 230 -26.26 -1.48 -6.28
CA ILE A 230 -25.17 -0.49 -6.37
C ILE A 230 -25.60 0.90 -5.92
N ALA A 231 -26.87 1.27 -6.15
CA ALA A 231 -27.42 2.52 -5.65
C ALA A 231 -27.42 2.57 -4.12
N LEU A 232 -27.81 1.46 -3.46
CA LEU A 232 -27.76 1.33 -2.00
C LEU A 232 -26.33 1.35 -1.46
N VAL A 233 -25.40 0.64 -2.11
CA VAL A 233 -23.98 0.65 -1.70
C VAL A 233 -23.41 2.07 -1.80
N ARG A 234 -23.63 2.75 -2.92
CA ARG A 234 -23.15 4.13 -3.13
C ARG A 234 -23.76 5.13 -2.16
N SER A 235 -25.03 4.97 -1.78
CA SER A 235 -25.70 5.88 -0.86
C SER A 235 -25.35 5.64 0.61
N VAL A 236 -25.11 4.38 1.02
CA VAL A 236 -24.87 4.00 2.42
C VAL A 236 -23.38 3.93 2.74
N LEU A 237 -22.58 3.28 1.90
CA LEU A 237 -21.15 3.04 2.14
C LEU A 237 -20.26 4.07 1.42
N GLY A 238 -20.74 4.60 0.30
CA GLY A 238 -20.00 5.54 -0.55
C GLY A 238 -19.52 4.90 -1.86
N PRO A 239 -18.73 5.64 -2.65
CA PRO A 239 -18.27 5.18 -3.96
C PRO A 239 -17.43 3.92 -3.86
N LEU A 240 -17.59 3.03 -4.84
CA LEU A 240 -16.68 1.89 -5.00
C LEU A 240 -15.24 2.38 -5.21
N LEU A 241 -14.27 1.50 -4.96
CA LEU A 241 -12.83 1.81 -4.96
C LEU A 241 -12.37 2.79 -3.88
N SER A 242 -13.27 3.21 -2.98
CA SER A 242 -12.99 4.11 -1.86
C SER A 242 -13.44 3.52 -0.52
N LEU A 243 -13.58 2.20 -0.46
CA LEU A 243 -13.98 1.47 0.74
C LEU A 243 -12.72 0.99 1.48
N ASP A 244 -12.78 0.95 2.81
CA ASP A 244 -11.69 0.42 3.64
C ASP A 244 -12.13 -0.90 4.28
N THR A 245 -11.28 -1.93 4.22
CA THR A 245 -11.57 -3.26 4.78
C THR A 245 -10.49 -3.74 5.73
N GLN A 246 -10.94 -4.41 6.79
CA GLN A 246 -10.08 -5.00 7.82
C GLN A 246 -10.52 -6.44 8.07
N LEU A 247 -9.54 -7.32 8.31
CA LEU A 247 -9.82 -8.68 8.73
C LEU A 247 -10.21 -8.69 10.21
N ILE A 248 -11.43 -9.12 10.51
CA ILE A 248 -11.89 -9.34 11.88
C ILE A 248 -11.67 -10.79 12.24
N LEU A 249 -10.78 -11.06 13.20
CA LEU A 249 -10.51 -12.41 13.67
C LEU A 249 -11.70 -12.97 14.48
N PRO A 250 -11.93 -14.29 14.44
CA PRO A 250 -12.94 -14.91 15.28
C PRO A 250 -12.71 -14.58 16.78
N PRO A 251 -13.78 -14.36 17.57
CA PRO A 251 -13.63 -14.10 19.00
C PRO A 251 -12.86 -15.23 19.71
N PRO A 252 -12.01 -14.92 20.70
CA PRO A 252 -11.23 -15.93 21.43
C PRO A 252 -12.09 -17.05 22.03
N SER A 253 -13.31 -16.72 22.47
CA SER A 253 -14.28 -17.68 23.00
C SER A 253 -14.71 -18.73 21.98
N LEU A 254 -14.78 -18.36 20.69
CA LEU A 254 -15.10 -19.29 19.61
C LEU A 254 -13.88 -20.13 19.22
N VAL A 255 -12.69 -19.53 19.22
CA VAL A 255 -11.43 -20.24 18.93
C VAL A 255 -11.14 -21.31 19.97
N ALA A 256 -11.46 -21.07 21.24
CA ALA A 256 -11.26 -22.02 22.34
C ALA A 256 -12.12 -23.30 22.24
N LEU A 257 -13.14 -23.34 21.37
CA LEU A 257 -14.01 -24.50 21.18
C LEU A 257 -13.49 -25.51 20.14
N VAL A 258 -12.35 -25.25 19.49
CA VAL A 258 -11.84 -26.02 18.34
C VAL A 258 -10.39 -26.42 18.46
#